data_AF-A0A7S1SGA4-F1
#
_entry.id   AF-A0A7S1SGA4-F1
#
_cell.length_a   1.000
_cell.length_b   1.000
_cell.length_c   1.000
_cell.angle_alpha   90.00
_cell.angle_beta   90.00
_cell.angle_gamma   90.00
#
_symmetry.space_group_name_H-M   'P 1'
#
loop_
_entity.id
_entity.type
_entity.pdbx_description
1 polymer ?
#
loop_
_entity_poly.entity_id
_entity_poly.type
_entity_poly.pdbx_seq_one_letter_code
_entity_poly.pdbx_strand_id
1 'polypeptide(L)'
;ATVEAKQRASRSLVPDYGWEVPTETLVVLLGLVFAVQNPLLPITALVFFAVTGTICRYNWLYIFTQRFQGGGMVWNTISNQVFTAVSLFLLFMIGYLQLLNASMQASLLV
;
A
#
# COMPACT_ATOMS: atom_id res chain seq x y z
N ALA A 1 11.99 11.13 -39.16
CA ALA A 1 11.15 11.33 -37.96
C ALA A 1 11.47 12.70 -37.37
N THR A 2 10.50 13.61 -37.35
CA THR A 2 10.65 15.01 -36.92
C THR A 2 11.06 15.11 -35.44
N VAL A 3 11.95 16.04 -35.11
CA VAL A 3 12.49 16.26 -33.75
C VAL A 3 11.37 16.50 -32.73
N GLU A 4 10.27 17.11 -33.17
CA GLU A 4 9.06 17.31 -32.39
C GLU A 4 8.37 15.99 -31.97
N ALA A 5 8.41 14.95 -32.81
CA ALA A 5 7.86 13.64 -32.46
C ALA A 5 8.71 12.97 -31.35
N LYS A 6 10.03 13.18 -31.38
CA LYS A 6 10.94 12.71 -30.33
C LYS A 6 10.72 13.47 -29.01
N GLN A 7 10.46 14.78 -29.06
CA GLN A 7 10.11 15.58 -27.88
C GLN A 7 8.74 15.25 -27.30
N ARG A 8 7.76 14.89 -28.14
CA ARG A 8 6.45 14.38 -27.70
C ARG A 8 6.57 12.99 -27.07
N ALA A 9 7.45 12.13 -27.62
CA ALA A 9 7.74 10.81 -27.07
C ALA A 9 8.58 10.89 -25.77
N SER A 10 9.45 11.89 -25.63
CA SER A 10 10.18 12.17 -24.38
C SER A 10 9.35 12.97 -23.38
N ARG A 11 8.03 13.10 -23.58
CA ARG A 11 7.15 13.79 -22.64
C ARG A 11 7.18 13.00 -21.35
N SER A 12 7.85 13.57 -20.37
CA SER A 12 8.10 12.90 -19.12
C SER A 12 6.80 12.55 -18.40
N LEU A 13 6.71 11.30 -17.97
CA LEU A 13 5.62 10.80 -17.16
C LEU A 13 5.80 11.35 -15.73
N VAL A 14 4.72 11.86 -15.17
CA VAL A 14 4.67 12.32 -13.78
C VAL A 14 4.09 11.17 -12.95
N PRO A 15 4.68 10.83 -11.80
CA PRO A 15 4.11 9.83 -10.92
C PRO A 15 2.72 10.26 -10.46
N ASP A 16 1.73 9.37 -10.56
CA ASP A 16 0.35 9.62 -10.16
C ASP A 16 0.11 9.13 -8.72
N TYR A 17 0.38 10.03 -7.77
CA TYR A 17 0.18 9.77 -6.35
C TYR A 17 -1.29 9.53 -5.98
N GLY A 18 -2.24 10.00 -6.79
CA GLY A 18 -3.67 9.90 -6.49
C GLY A 18 -4.21 8.48 -6.64
N TRP A 19 -3.58 7.68 -7.50
CA TRP A 19 -3.97 6.30 -7.75
C TRP A 19 -3.03 5.29 -7.09
N GLU A 20 -1.71 5.51 -7.18
CA GLU A 20 -0.71 4.55 -6.70
C GLU A 20 -0.77 4.40 -5.17
N VAL A 21 -0.76 5.50 -4.43
CA VAL A 21 -0.70 5.48 -2.96
C VAL A 21 -1.93 4.81 -2.34
N PRO A 22 -3.19 5.16 -2.70
CA PRO A 22 -4.36 4.50 -2.12
C PRO A 22 -4.44 3.03 -2.48
N THR A 23 -4.01 2.64 -3.69
CA THR A 23 -4.03 1.24 -4.12
C THR A 23 -3.08 0.40 -3.27
N GLU A 24 -1.85 0.88 -3.05
CA GLU A 24 -0.86 0.19 -2.21
C GLU A 24 -1.34 0.09 -0.76
N THR A 25 -1.85 1.18 -0.18
CA THR A 25 -2.42 1.19 1.17
C THR A 25 -3.59 0.20 1.31
N LEU A 26 -4.46 0.11 0.30
CA LEU A 26 -5.60 -0.81 0.31
C LEU A 26 -5.14 -2.28 0.31
N VAL A 27 -4.07 -2.60 -0.42
CA VAL A 27 -3.47 -3.94 -0.37
C VAL A 27 -2.87 -4.23 1.00
N VAL A 28 -2.22 -3.25 1.66
CA VAL A 28 -1.76 -3.39 3.06
C VAL A 28 -2.93 -3.71 3.97
N LEU A 29 -4.02 -2.94 3.88
CA LEU A 29 -5.20 -3.12 4.71
C LEU A 29 -5.83 -4.51 4.53
N LEU A 30 -6.01 -4.95 3.29
CA LEU A 30 -6.56 -6.28 3.00
C LEU A 30 -5.62 -7.39 3.48
N GLY A 31 -4.32 -7.26 3.23
CA GLY A 31 -3.31 -8.21 3.66
C GLY A 31 -3.26 -8.37 5.18
N LEU A 32 -3.42 -7.27 5.92
CA LEU A 32 -3.43 -7.28 7.39
C LEU A 32 -4.73 -7.88 7.94
N VAL A 33 -5.88 -7.30 7.55
CA VAL A 33 -7.20 -7.66 8.11
C VAL A 33 -7.51 -9.14 7.90
N PHE A 34 -7.24 -9.66 6.71
CA PHE A 34 -7.52 -11.06 6.40
C PHE A 34 -6.41 -12.03 6.80
N ALA A 35 -5.29 -11.57 7.34
CA ALA A 35 -4.20 -12.45 7.79
C ALA A 35 -4.67 -13.44 8.88
N VAL A 36 -5.61 -13.03 9.74
CA VAL A 36 -6.16 -13.89 10.81
C VAL A 36 -7.01 -15.04 10.25
N GLN A 37 -7.81 -14.76 9.22
CA GLN A 37 -8.72 -15.74 8.62
C GLN A 37 -7.98 -16.67 7.66
N ASN A 38 -7.13 -16.12 6.79
CA ASN A 38 -6.50 -16.82 5.68
C ASN A 38 -5.01 -16.47 5.61
N PRO A 39 -4.10 -17.32 6.12
CA PRO A 39 -2.67 -17.02 6.17
C PRO A 39 -1.99 -16.96 4.79
N LEU A 40 -2.68 -17.35 3.72
CA LEU A 40 -2.18 -17.23 2.34
C LEU A 40 -2.23 -15.80 1.80
N LEU A 41 -3.15 -14.96 2.28
CA LEU A 41 -3.29 -13.58 1.82
C LEU A 41 -2.07 -12.68 2.11
N PRO A 42 -1.46 -12.68 3.31
CA PRO A 42 -0.26 -11.90 3.55
C PRO A 42 0.91 -12.34 2.67
N ILE A 43 1.00 -13.63 2.31
CA ILE A 43 2.01 -14.12 1.37
C ILE A 43 1.79 -13.51 -0.01
N THR A 44 0.54 -13.51 -0.50
CA THR A 44 0.22 -12.88 -1.80
C THR A 44 0.46 -11.37 -1.80
N ALA A 45 0.16 -10.69 -0.69
CA ALA A 45 0.43 -9.26 -0.52
C ALA A 45 1.94 -8.98 -0.53
N LEU A 46 2.75 -9.82 0.11
CA LEU A 46 4.21 -9.70 0.09
C LEU A 46 4.76 -9.84 -1.33
N VAL A 47 4.29 -10.83 -2.09
CA VAL A 47 4.69 -11.00 -3.50
C VAL A 47 4.30 -9.77 -4.32
N PHE A 48 3.10 -9.22 -4.11
CA PHE A 48 2.68 -7.97 -4.75
C PHE A 48 3.64 -6.82 -4.42
N PHE A 49 3.97 -6.59 -3.15
CA PHE A 49 4.91 -5.53 -2.76
C PHE A 49 6.33 -5.75 -3.29
N ALA A 50 6.79 -6.99 -3.41
CA ALA A 50 8.10 -7.28 -3.98
C ALA A 50 8.19 -6.90 -5.47
N VAL A 51 7.13 -7.23 -6.23
CA VAL A 51 7.04 -6.90 -7.66
C VAL A 51 6.86 -5.39 -7.85
N THR A 52 5.86 -4.80 -7.19
CA THR A 52 5.56 -3.37 -7.28
C THR A 52 6.73 -2.53 -6.79
N GLY A 53 7.41 -2.92 -5.71
CA GLY A 53 8.61 -2.23 -5.22
C GLY A 53 9.76 -2.21 -6.24
N THR A 54 9.94 -3.30 -6.99
CA THR A 54 10.95 -3.36 -8.06
C THR A 54 10.57 -2.47 -9.24
N ILE A 55 9.30 -2.50 -9.66
CA ILE A 55 8.77 -1.67 -10.75
C ILE A 55 8.88 -0.18 -10.38
N CYS A 56 8.41 0.19 -9.18
CA CYS A 56 8.48 1.57 -8.69
C CYS A 56 9.93 2.04 -8.66
N ARG A 57 10.87 1.25 -8.15
CA ARG A 57 12.30 1.60 -8.16
C ARG A 57 12.83 1.86 -9.57
N TYR A 58 12.47 1.02 -10.54
CA TYR A 58 12.87 1.23 -11.94
C TYR A 58 12.25 2.51 -12.51
N ASN A 59 10.96 2.73 -12.29
CA ASN A 59 10.25 3.91 -12.81
C ASN A 59 10.83 5.22 -12.24
N TRP A 60 11.16 5.25 -10.95
CA TRP A 60 11.78 6.39 -10.28
C TRP A 60 13.17 6.74 -10.82
N LEU A 61 13.95 5.76 -11.28
CA LEU A 61 15.30 5.99 -11.81
C LEU A 61 15.32 6.39 -13.29
N TYR A 62 14.44 5.81 -14.11
CA TYR A 62 14.58 5.90 -15.57
C TYR A 62 13.44 6.65 -16.28
N ILE A 63 12.24 6.67 -15.71
CA ILE A 63 11.03 7.10 -16.42
C ILE A 63 10.50 8.42 -15.86
N PHE A 64 10.42 8.54 -14.53
CA PHE A 64 9.79 9.69 -13.89
C PHE A 64 10.69 10.92 -13.91
N THR A 65 10.14 12.06 -14.31
CA THR A 65 10.76 13.36 -14.02
C THR A 65 10.05 14.02 -12.86
N GLN A 66 10.80 14.41 -11.85
CA GLN A 66 10.26 15.11 -10.70
C GLN A 66 9.78 16.51 -11.11
N ARG A 67 8.47 16.70 -11.22
CA ARG A 67 7.86 18.03 -11.46
C ARG A 67 7.67 18.84 -10.19
N PHE A 68 7.57 18.15 -9.06
CA PHE A 68 7.31 18.74 -7.76
C PHE A 68 8.14 18.02 -6.70
N GLN A 69 8.74 18.77 -5.79
CA GLN A 69 9.45 18.25 -4.63
C GLN A 69 8.53 18.40 -3.42
N GLY A 70 7.84 17.33 -3.05
CA GLY A 70 6.86 17.34 -1.96
C GLY A 70 7.42 17.26 -0.54
N GLY A 71 8.76 17.24 -0.37
CA GLY A 71 9.40 17.26 0.95
C GLY A 71 8.96 16.16 1.92
N GLY A 72 8.38 15.06 1.43
CA GLY A 72 7.84 13.98 2.27
C GLY A 72 6.44 14.22 2.84
N MET A 73 5.69 15.23 2.40
CA MET A 73 4.33 15.49 2.91
C MET A 73 3.39 14.26 2.80
N VAL A 74 3.58 13.43 1.77
CA VAL A 74 2.81 12.20 1.54
C VAL A 74 2.99 11.17 2.66
N TRP A 75 4.12 11.20 3.37
CA TRP A 75 4.44 10.24 4.43
C TRP A 75 3.43 10.28 5.59
N ASN A 76 3.03 11.48 6.02
CA ASN A 76 2.06 11.64 7.11
C ASN A 76 0.69 11.04 6.75
N THR A 77 0.31 11.13 5.47
CA THR A 77 -0.95 10.53 4.99
C THR A 77 -0.84 9.01 5.00
N ILE A 78 0.25 8.45 4.49
CA ILE A 78 0.49 7.00 4.46
C ILE A 78 0.52 6.44 5.89
N SER A 79 1.27 7.08 6.80
CA SER A 79 1.36 6.62 8.19
C SER A 79 -0.02 6.57 8.86
N ASN A 80 -0.85 7.59 8.67
CA ASN A 80 -2.21 7.63 9.22
C ASN A 80 -3.10 6.52 8.65
N GLN A 81 -2.97 6.24 7.35
CA GLN A 81 -3.72 5.14 6.73
C GLN A 81 -3.26 3.77 7.25
N VAL A 82 -1.96 3.57 7.45
CA VAL A 82 -1.41 2.33 8.02
C VAL A 82 -1.87 2.15 9.47
N PHE A 83 -1.83 3.20 10.31
CA PHE A 83 -2.39 3.13 11.67
C PHE A 83 -3.87 2.80 11.66
N THR A 84 -4.64 3.37 10.72
CA THR A 84 -6.07 3.04 10.56
C THR A 84 -6.26 1.58 10.18
N ALA A 85 -5.44 1.03 9.28
CA ALA A 85 -5.47 -0.38 8.90
C ALA A 85 -5.16 -1.31 10.09
N VAL A 86 -4.18 -0.95 10.93
CA VAL A 86 -3.85 -1.71 12.15
C VAL A 86 -5.00 -1.65 13.16
N SER A 87 -5.62 -0.49 13.38
CA SER A 87 -6.79 -0.37 14.26
C SER A 87 -7.97 -1.23 13.76
N LEU A 88 -8.21 -1.27 12.45
CA LEU A 88 -9.24 -2.13 11.85
C LEU A 88 -8.91 -3.61 12.00
N PHE A 89 -7.65 -3.99 11.87
CA PHE A 89 -7.20 -5.36 12.11
C PHE A 89 -7.44 -5.81 13.55
N LEU A 90 -7.11 -4.97 14.53
CA LEU A 90 -7.36 -5.27 15.95
C LEU A 90 -8.87 -5.45 16.22
N LEU A 91 -9.71 -4.55 15.69
CA LEU A 91 -11.15 -4.63 15.81
C LEU A 91 -11.71 -5.91 15.16
N PHE A 92 -11.23 -6.25 13.96
CA PHE A 92 -11.61 -7.48 13.26
C PHE A 92 -11.18 -8.73 14.03
N MET A 93 -9.96 -8.74 14.58
CA MET A 93 -9.44 -9.86 15.37
C MET A 93 -10.27 -10.09 16.64
N ILE A 94 -10.65 -9.02 17.35
CA ILE A 94 -11.54 -9.11 18.52
C ILE A 94 -12.88 -9.73 18.09
N GLY A 95 -13.51 -9.22 17.02
CA GLY A 95 -14.77 -9.77 16.51
C GLY A 95 -14.68 -11.24 16.13
N TYR A 96 -13.59 -11.64 15.48
CA TYR A 96 -13.36 -13.02 15.05
C TYR A 96 -13.15 -13.99 16.23
N LEU A 97 -12.34 -13.60 17.23
CA LEU A 97 -12.09 -14.44 18.41
C LEU A 97 -13.31 -14.63 19.29
N GLN A 98 -14.18 -13.61 19.39
CA GLN A 98 -15.44 -13.71 20.13
C GLN A 98 -16.38 -14.75 19.51
N LEU A 99 -16.38 -14.90 18.18
CA LEU A 99 -17.15 -15.94 17.49
C LEU A 99 -16.63 -17.36 17.77
N LEU A 100 -15.35 -17.50 18.10
CA LEU A 100 -14.70 -18.78 18.41
C LEU A 100 -14.84 -19.21 19.88
N ASN A 101 -15.63 -18.48 20.70
CA ASN A 101 -15.79 -18.71 22.15
C ASN A 101 -14.48 -18.64 22.96
N ALA A 102 -13.42 -18.05 22.40
CA ALA A 102 -12.12 -17.86 23.06
C ALA A 102 -12.08 -16.54 23.84
N SER A 103 -13.04 -16.35 24.76
CA SER A 103 -13.26 -15.07 25.47
C SER A 103 -12.05 -14.58 26.27
N MET A 104 -11.24 -15.50 26.82
CA MET A 104 -10.02 -15.16 27.57
C MET A 104 -8.91 -14.54 26.70
N GLN A 105 -8.84 -14.89 25.42
CA GLN A 105 -7.87 -14.30 24.49
C GLN A 105 -8.34 -12.94 23.97
N ALA A 106 -9.66 -12.76 23.78
CA ALA A 106 -10.23 -11.49 23.36
C ALA A 106 -10.03 -10.37 24.41
N SER A 107 -10.09 -10.70 25.70
CA SER A 107 -9.86 -9.73 26.78
C SER A 107 -8.41 -9.25 26.93
N LEU A 108 -7.43 -9.95 26.33
CA LEU A 108 -6.03 -9.54 26.36
C LEU A 108 -5.65 -8.60 25.21
N LEU A 109 -6.49 -8.52 24.19
CA LEU A 109 -6.31 -7.67 23.00
C LEU A 109 -6.98 -6.29 23.14
N VAL A 110 -7.86 -6.13 24.13
CA VAL A 110 -8.49 -4.85 24.54
C VAL A 110 -7.65 -4.19 25.61
#